data_AF-A0A1I0HB96-F1
#
_entry.id   AF-A0A1I0HB96-F1
#
_cell.length_a   1.000
_cell.length_b   1.000
_cell.length_c   1.000
_cell.angle_alpha   90.00
_cell.angle_beta   90.00
_cell.angle_gamma   90.00
#
_symmetry.space_group_name_H-M   'P 1'
#
loop_
_entity.id
_entity.type
_entity.pdbx_description
1 polymer ?
#
loop_
_entity_poly.entity_id
_entity_poly.type
_entity_poly.pdbx_seq_one_letter_code
_entity_poly.pdbx_strand_id
1 'polypeptide(L)' 'MEVMIRQLNALEDTAHRSAQVANEPGQRFFLDYERLAGDIGRIRHGLENYLSPSRAQPRDPVEIAGSYIKAQTGAP' A
#
# COMPACT_ATOMS: atom_id res chain seq x y z
N MET A 1 -3.86 -0.51 19.60
CA MET A 1 -3.99 -0.56 18.11
C MET A 1 -3.88 0.81 17.46
N GLU A 2 -4.17 1.91 18.17
CA GLU A 2 -4.04 3.27 17.63
C GLU A 2 -2.63 3.58 17.05
N VAL A 3 -1.56 3.16 17.74
CA VAL A 3 -0.20 3.37 17.23
C VAL A 3 0.02 2.68 15.89
N MET A 4 -0.54 1.49 15.67
CA MET A 4 -0.38 0.76 14.42
C MET A 4 -1.11 1.43 13.27
N ILE A 5 -2.33 1.94 13.50
CA ILE A 5 -3.07 2.74 12.51
C ILE A 5 -2.26 3.99 12.14
N ARG A 6 -1.70 4.69 13.13
CA ARG A 6 -0.85 5.87 12.87
C ARG A 6 0.40 5.52 12.06
N GLN A 7 1.04 4.38 12.32
CA GLN A 7 2.19 3.92 11.54
C GLN A 7 1.79 3.55 10.10
N LEU A 8 0.64 2.90 9.90
CA LEU A 8 0.12 2.59 8.57
C LEU A 8 -0.20 3.86 7.78
N ASN A 9 -0.82 4.87 8.40
CA ASN A 9 -1.04 6.18 7.78
C ASN A 9 0.28 6.84 7.35
N ALA A 10 1.27 6.89 8.24
CA ALA A 10 2.56 7.48 7.91
C ALA A 10 3.29 6.74 6.78
N LEU A 11 3.11 5.41 6.70
CA LEU A 11 3.68 4.60 5.64
C LEU A 11 2.95 4.81 4.30
N GLU A 12 1.62 4.88 4.31
CA GLU A 12 0.75 5.21 3.15
C GLU A 12 1.15 6.58 2.57
N ASP A 13 1.26 7.61 3.41
CA ASP A 13 1.70 8.96 3.03
C ASP A 13 3.12 8.98 2.46
N THR A 14 4.01 8.16 3.00
CA THR A 14 5.39 8.06 2.50
C THR A 14 5.42 7.39 1.13
N ALA A 15 4.66 6.31 0.94
CA ALA A 15 4.54 5.65 -0.35
C ALA A 15 3.97 6.60 -1.42
N HIS A 16 2.91 7.36 -1.10
CA HIS A 16 2.36 8.36 -2.03
C HIS A 16 3.37 9.45 -2.40
N ARG A 17 4.11 9.99 -1.43
CA ARG A 17 5.16 10.98 -1.71
C ARG A 17 6.28 10.40 -2.57
N SER A 18 6.69 9.17 -2.29
CA SER A 18 7.69 8.47 -3.09
C SER A 18 7.22 8.23 -4.52
N ALA A 19 5.93 7.91 -4.74
CA ALA A 19 5.38 7.76 -6.09
C ALA A 19 5.53 9.02 -6.96
N GLN A 20 5.49 10.21 -6.36
CA GLN A 20 5.64 11.49 -7.08
C GLN A 20 7.08 11.80 -7.48
N VAL A 21 8.06 11.22 -6.78
CA VAL A 21 9.49 11.49 -7.00
C VAL A 21 10.26 10.30 -7.57
N ALA A 22 9.62 9.13 -7.67
CA ALA A 22 10.19 7.90 -8.19
C ALA A 22 10.39 7.97 -9.71
N ASN A 23 11.43 8.70 -10.13
CA ASN A 23 11.95 8.70 -11.48
C ASN A 23 13.48 8.74 -11.43
N GLU A 24 14.06 7.64 -10.93
CA GLU A 24 15.51 7.48 -10.84
C GLU A 24 16.07 7.08 -12.23
N PRO A 25 16.88 7.95 -12.87
CA PRO A 25 17.45 7.65 -14.18
C PRO A 25 18.35 6.42 -14.11
N GLY A 26 18.12 5.46 -15.00
CA GLY A 26 18.90 4.22 -15.12
C GLY A 26 18.37 3.02 -14.33
N GLN A 27 17.33 3.19 -13.51
CA GLN A 27 16.70 2.09 -12.78
C GLN A 27 15.64 1.37 -13.63
N ARG A 28 15.90 0.12 -14.02
CA ARG A 28 14.97 -0.69 -14.84
C ARG A 28 13.78 -1.24 -14.06
N PHE A 29 13.98 -1.54 -12.79
CA PHE A 29 12.97 -2.07 -11.88
C PHE A 29 12.91 -1.20 -10.63
N PHE A 30 11.73 -0.70 -10.33
CA PHE A 30 11.48 0.17 -9.19
C PHE A 30 10.28 -0.34 -8.38
N LEU A 31 10.16 0.17 -7.16
CA LEU A 31 9.05 -0.16 -6.28
C LEU A 31 7.76 0.47 -6.83
N ASP A 32 6.72 -0.34 -7.01
CA ASP A 32 5.38 0.09 -7.38
C ASP A 32 4.71 0.77 -6.18
N TYR A 33 5.08 2.03 -5.95
CA TYR A 33 4.60 2.81 -4.81
C TYR A 33 3.08 2.98 -4.79
N GLU A 34 2.44 3.07 -5.96
CA GLU A 34 0.98 3.17 -6.08
C GLU A 34 0.30 1.89 -5.59
N ARG A 35 0.81 0.73 -6.02
CA ARG A 35 0.33 -0.58 -5.56
C ARG A 35 0.58 -0.76 -4.06
N LEU A 36 1.76 -0.38 -3.57
CA LEU A 36 2.11 -0.45 -2.15
C LEU A 36 1.18 0.41 -1.29
N ALA A 37 0.93 1.66 -1.68
CA ALA A 37 0.03 2.55 -0.96
C ALA A 37 -1.40 1.99 -0.88
N GLY A 38 -1.91 1.46 -1.99
CA GLY A 38 -3.22 0.80 -2.01
C GLY A 38 -3.33 -0.38 -1.06
N ASP A 39 -2.28 -1.20 -0.96
CA ASP A 39 -2.25 -2.36 -0.07
C ASP A 39 -2.11 -1.97 1.42
N ILE A 40 -1.35 -0.92 1.73
CA ILE A 40 -1.30 -0.36 3.09
C ILE A 40 -2.69 0.15 3.50
N GLY A 41 -3.39 0.85 2.60
CA GLY A 41 -4.76 1.31 2.83
C GLY A 41 -5.74 0.16 3.09
N ARG A 42 -5.61 -0.97 2.37
CA ARG A 42 -6.41 -2.19 2.60
C ARG A 42 -6.15 -2.78 3.99
N ILE A 43 -4.89 -2.90 4.40
CA ILE A 43 -4.51 -3.41 5.72
C ILE A 43 -5.08 -2.51 6.82
N ARG A 44 -4.92 -1.18 6.68
CA ARG A 44 -5.45 -0.19 7.61
C ARG A 44 -6.97 -0.32 7.74
N HIS A 45 -7.68 -0.38 6.63
CA HIS A 45 -9.13 -0.53 6.62
C HIS A 45 -9.57 -1.84 7.29
N GLY A 46 -8.88 -2.96 7.02
CA GLY A 46 -9.11 -4.23 7.70
C GLY A 46 -8.96 -4.12 9.22
N LEU A 47 -7.95 -3.40 9.69
CA LEU A 47 -7.68 -3.19 11.11
C LEU A 47 -8.72 -2.27 11.78
N GLU A 48 -9.13 -1.18 11.14
CA GLU A 48 -10.20 -0.28 11.59
C GLU A 48 -11.54 -1.02 11.72
N ASN A 49 -11.81 -1.91 10.76
CA ASN A 49 -13.01 -2.74 10.76
C ASN A 49 -13.02 -3.77 11.88
N TYR A 50 -11.86 -4.35 12.21
CA TYR A 50 -11.72 -5.25 13.36
C TYR A 50 -11.96 -4.53 14.69
N LEU A 51 -11.57 -3.26 14.79
CA LEU A 51 -11.70 -2.44 16.00
C LEU A 51 -13.10 -1.85 16.22
N SER A 52 -13.92 -1.77 15.17
CA SER A 52 -15.26 -1.20 15.25
C SER A 52 -16.26 -2.25 15.79
N PRO A 53 -16.93 -2.03 16.93
CA PRO A 53 -17.84 -3.01 17.52
C PRO A 53 -19.16 -3.06 16.74
N SER A 54 -19.22 -3.93 15.73
CA SER A 54 -20.44 -4.34 15.06
C SER A 54 -20.07 -5.58 14.24
N ARG A 55 -20.81 -6.69 14.41
CA ARG A 55 -20.58 -7.99 13.73
C ARG A 55 -20.20 -7.77 12.27
N ALA A 56 -18.91 -7.82 11.95
CA ALA A 56 -18.43 -7.80 10.59
C ALA A 56 -18.60 -9.21 10.04
N GLN A 57 -19.49 -9.38 9.06
CA GLN A 57 -19.33 -10.50 8.13
C GLN A 57 -17.89 -10.47 7.58
N PRO A 58 -17.30 -11.63 7.21
CA PRO A 58 -15.98 -11.66 6.58
C PRO A 58 -15.97 -10.66 5.43
N ARG A 59 -15.16 -9.60 5.56
CA ARG A 59 -15.09 -8.59 4.51
C ARG A 59 -14.22 -9.11 3.38
N ASP A 60 -14.68 -8.77 2.19
CA ASP A 60 -14.13 -9.13 0.89
C ASP A 60 -12.60 -9.35 0.95
N PRO A 61 -12.09 -10.56 0.64
CA PRO A 61 -10.67 -10.86 0.64
C PRO A 61 -10.05 -10.22 -0.60
N VAL A 62 -9.99 -8.89 -0.64
CA VAL A 62 -9.23 -8.20 -1.66
C VAL A 62 -7.77 -8.59 -1.43
N GLU A 63 -7.22 -9.33 -2.39
CA GLU A 63 -5.83 -9.77 -2.31
C GLU A 63 -4.92 -8.55 -2.19
N ILE A 64 -4.01 -8.65 -1.22
CA ILE A 64 -2.84 -7.80 -1.12
C ILE A 64 -1.87 -8.32 -2.17
N ALA A 65 -1.24 -7.44 -2.93
CA ALA A 65 -0.31 -7.85 -3.96
C ALA A 65 0.87 -8.62 -3.36
N GLY A 66 1.23 -9.73 -4.02
CA GLY A 66 2.44 -10.49 -3.72
C GLY A 66 3.71 -9.96 -4.39
N SER A 67 3.60 -8.94 -5.25
CA SER A 67 4.74 -8.32 -5.95
C SER A 67 4.53 -6.82 -6.13
N TYR A 68 5.58 -6.05 -5.87
CA TYR A 68 5.61 -4.59 -6.00
C TYR A 68 6.71 -4.13 -6.96
N ILE A 69 7.09 -4.97 -7.92
CA ILE A 69 8.07 -4.58 -8.94
C ILE A 69 7.32 -3.94 -10.11
N LYS A 70 7.71 -2.71 -10.46
CA LYS A 70 7.29 -2.03 -11.68
C LYS A 70 8.49 -1.86 -12.60
N ALA A 71 8.32 -2.24 -13.86
CA ALA A 71 9.32 -2.04 -14.89
C ALA A 71 9.15 -0.65 -15.53
N GLN A 72 10.26 -0.02 -15.92
CA GLN A 72 10.19 1.21 -16.71
C GLN A 72 9.51 0.92 -18.05
N THR A 73 8.51 1.72 -18.42
CA THR A 73 7.81 1.58 -19.71
C THR A 73 8.83 1.75 -20.85
N GLY A 74 9.12 0.67 -21.57
CA GLY A 74 10.19 0.61 -22.58
C GLY A 74 11.37 -0.30 -22.24
N ALA A 75 11.35 -1.01 -21.11
CA ALA A 75 12.23 -2.15 -20.89
C ALA A 75 11.93 -3.26 -21.93
N PRO A 76 12.96 -3.93 -22.50
CA PRO A 76 12.81 -4.92 -23.57
C PRO A 76 12.03 -6.17 -23.12
#